data_AF-A0A7M7T7D8-F1
#
_entry.id   AF-A0A7M7T7D8-F1
#
_cell.length_a   1.000
_cell.length_b   1.000
_cell.length_c   1.000
_cell.angle_alpha   90.00
_cell.angle_beta   90.00
_cell.angle_gamma   90.00
#
_symmetry.space_group_name_H-M   'P 1'
#
loop_
_entity.id
_entity.type
_entity.pdbx_description
1 polymer ?
#
loop_
_entity_poly.entity_id
_entity_poly.type
_entity_poly.pdbx_seq_one_letter_code
_entity_poly.pdbx_strand_id
1 'polypeptide(L)'
;MKNDKYLPIPEKCRGYKIIKNKLVYFGEDSEISKEKYRCMNVVDQSKTMLNWMQFSKEKIRNLTLSECVLEITDIDNVHLLDSFLDEDVDICILQNFMKKSAFEQLQQRVQDKKTKQKFTCIKCSKSVHTNCIQCDSCLLWFHYSCVNIEVPKNALYFSDHDWYCCKCNSI
;
A
#
# COMPACT_ATOMS: atom_id res chain seq x y z
N MET A 1 -5.57 -14.44 36.57
CA MET A 1 -5.68 -13.46 35.47
C MET A 1 -6.08 -14.22 34.23
N LYS A 2 -7.19 -13.85 33.58
CA LYS A 2 -7.81 -14.62 32.50
C LYS A 2 -6.93 -14.53 31.25
N ASN A 3 -6.46 -15.69 30.78
CA ASN A 3 -5.86 -15.83 29.46
C ASN A 3 -6.92 -15.50 28.41
N ASP A 4 -6.76 -14.41 27.68
CA ASP A 4 -7.49 -14.15 26.44
C ASP A 4 -7.06 -15.20 25.41
N LYS A 5 -7.67 -16.39 25.51
CA LYS A 5 -7.60 -17.42 24.49
C LYS A 5 -8.41 -16.91 23.31
N TYR A 6 -7.75 -16.27 22.36
CA TYR A 6 -8.32 -16.04 21.04
C TYR A 6 -8.80 -17.39 20.51
N LEU A 7 -10.11 -17.50 20.26
CA LEU A 7 -10.66 -18.68 19.61
C LEU A 7 -9.99 -18.82 18.24
N PRO A 8 -9.45 -20.01 17.90
CA PRO A 8 -8.83 -20.21 16.61
C PRO A 8 -9.86 -19.95 15.50
N ILE A 9 -9.45 -19.20 14.47
CA ILE A 9 -10.30 -18.93 13.30
C ILE A 9 -10.59 -20.28 12.63
N PRO A 10 -11.87 -20.66 12.42
CA PRO A 10 -12.20 -21.92 11.75
C PRO A 10 -11.52 -22.00 10.38
N GLU A 11 -11.05 -23.18 9.95
CA GLU A 11 -10.35 -23.34 8.66
C GLU A 11 -11.15 -22.82 7.47
N LYS A 12 -12.47 -23.03 7.46
CA LYS A 12 -13.39 -22.49 6.44
C LYS A 12 -13.42 -20.96 6.37
N CYS A 13 -13.00 -20.27 7.43
CA CYS A 13 -12.91 -18.82 7.54
C CYS A 13 -11.48 -18.31 7.28
N ARG A 14 -10.52 -19.21 6.98
CA ARG A 14 -9.15 -18.81 6.61
C ARG A 14 -9.20 -17.93 5.36
N GLY A 15 -8.44 -16.85 5.37
CA GLY A 15 -8.48 -15.86 4.28
C GLY A 15 -9.66 -14.89 4.31
N TYR A 16 -10.64 -15.05 5.21
CA TYR A 16 -11.70 -14.05 5.37
C TYR A 16 -11.35 -13.01 6.43
N LYS A 17 -11.64 -11.73 6.15
CA LYS A 17 -11.47 -10.60 7.09
C LYS A 17 -12.66 -9.66 7.01
N ILE A 18 -12.96 -8.96 8.11
CA ILE A 18 -14.03 -7.96 8.15
C ILE A 18 -13.42 -6.58 7.91
N ILE A 19 -13.78 -5.94 6.80
CA ILE A 19 -13.33 -4.58 6.49
C ILE A 19 -14.55 -3.69 6.34
N LYS A 20 -14.62 -2.62 7.14
CA LYS A 20 -15.76 -1.69 7.18
C LYS A 20 -17.11 -2.43 7.24
N ASN A 21 -17.21 -3.42 8.14
CA ASN A 21 -18.38 -4.27 8.34
C ASN A 21 -18.76 -5.19 7.16
N LYS A 22 -17.89 -5.37 6.16
CA LYS A 22 -18.07 -6.34 5.07
C LYS A 22 -17.11 -7.50 5.23
N LEU A 23 -17.62 -8.72 5.05
CA LEU A 23 -16.79 -9.92 5.00
C LEU A 23 -16.12 -10.00 3.62
N VAL A 24 -14.79 -10.05 3.58
CA VAL A 24 -13.99 -10.04 2.36
C VAL A 24 -13.09 -11.27 2.35
N TYR A 25 -13.03 -11.98 1.22
CA TYR A 25 -12.16 -13.15 1.02
C TYR A 25 -10.86 -12.75 0.33
N PHE A 26 -9.74 -13.23 0.85
CA PHE A 26 -8.38 -12.97 0.37
C PHE A 26 -7.68 -14.19 -0.23
N GLY A 27 -8.32 -15.37 -0.21
CA GLY A 27 -7.67 -16.67 -0.36
C GLY A 27 -7.28 -17.08 -1.79
N GLU A 28 -7.12 -16.13 -2.71
CA GLU A 28 -6.51 -16.39 -4.01
C GLU A 28 -5.27 -15.50 -4.20
N ASP A 29 -4.24 -16.10 -4.79
CA ASP A 29 -3.09 -15.39 -5.37
C ASP A 29 -3.57 -14.64 -6.63
N SER A 30 -4.46 -13.66 -6.47
CA SER A 30 -4.64 -12.64 -7.49
C SER A 30 -3.31 -11.91 -7.62
N GLU A 31 -2.73 -11.96 -8.82
CA GLU A 31 -1.67 -11.04 -9.21
C GLU A 31 -2.16 -9.61 -8.95
N ILE A 32 -1.24 -8.73 -8.54
CA ILE A 32 -1.58 -7.32 -8.28
C ILE A 32 -2.25 -6.76 -9.54
N SER A 33 -3.53 -6.38 -9.39
CA SER A 33 -4.34 -5.86 -10.48
C SER A 33 -3.63 -4.71 -11.21
N LYS A 34 -3.71 -4.70 -12.55
CA LYS A 34 -3.22 -3.59 -13.40
C LYS A 34 -4.10 -2.34 -13.31
N GLU A 35 -5.16 -2.39 -12.52
CA GLU A 35 -6.09 -1.28 -12.34
C GLU A 35 -5.44 -0.11 -11.60
N LYS A 36 -6.06 1.05 -11.74
CA LYS A 36 -5.79 2.18 -10.86
C LYS A 36 -6.03 1.77 -9.42
N TYR A 37 -5.19 2.23 -8.50
CA TYR A 37 -5.31 1.97 -7.07
C TYR A 37 -6.71 2.27 -6.53
N ARG A 38 -7.29 3.42 -6.93
CA ARG A 38 -8.64 3.83 -6.53
C ARG A 38 -9.76 2.91 -7.02
N CYS A 39 -9.50 2.14 -8.08
CA CYS A 39 -10.45 1.20 -8.68
C CYS A 39 -10.26 -0.22 -8.14
N MET A 40 -9.12 -0.52 -7.50
CA MET A 40 -8.85 -1.82 -6.91
C MET A 40 -9.87 -2.15 -5.82
N ASN A 41 -10.22 -3.43 -5.73
CA ASN A 41 -10.94 -3.92 -4.57
C ASN A 41 -10.05 -3.81 -3.31
N VAL A 42 -10.68 -3.94 -2.14
CA VAL A 42 -10.01 -3.78 -0.84
C VAL A 42 -8.89 -4.82 -0.63
N VAL A 43 -8.99 -6.01 -1.23
CA VAL A 43 -7.96 -7.05 -1.16
C VAL A 43 -6.69 -6.57 -1.85
N ASP A 44 -6.80 -6.13 -3.10
CA ASP A 44 -5.65 -5.69 -3.89
C ASP A 44 -5.06 -4.37 -3.35
N GLN A 45 -5.89 -3.46 -2.84
CA GLN A 45 -5.42 -2.28 -2.11
C GLN A 45 -4.56 -2.68 -0.91
N SER A 46 -5.01 -3.64 -0.10
CA SER A 46 -4.26 -4.08 1.07
C SER A 46 -2.95 -4.79 0.71
N LYS A 47 -2.96 -5.65 -0.32
CA LYS A 47 -1.74 -6.31 -0.83
C LYS A 47 -0.74 -5.26 -1.32
N THR A 48 -1.22 -4.23 -2.02
CA THR A 48 -0.42 -3.11 -2.51
C THR A 48 0.19 -2.31 -1.36
N MET A 49 -0.59 -2.00 -0.33
CA MET A 49 -0.09 -1.31 0.87
C MET A 49 0.93 -2.14 1.65
N LEU A 50 0.71 -3.44 1.82
CA LEU A 50 1.67 -4.33 2.47
C LEU A 50 2.97 -4.45 1.67
N ASN A 51 2.89 -4.39 0.34
CA ASN A 51 4.06 -4.31 -0.53
C ASN A 51 4.82 -2.98 -0.38
N TRP A 52 4.12 -1.86 -0.15
CA TRP A 52 4.78 -0.58 0.18
C TRP A 52 5.53 -0.61 1.52
N MET A 53 5.12 -1.48 2.43
CA MET A 53 5.84 -1.76 3.68
C MET A 53 7.01 -2.73 3.49
N GLN A 54 7.33 -3.10 2.24
CA GLN A 54 8.45 -3.96 1.83
C GLN A 54 8.39 -5.39 2.39
N PHE A 55 7.20 -5.88 2.74
CA PHE A 55 7.04 -7.28 3.13
C PHE A 55 7.23 -8.22 1.94
N SER A 56 7.85 -9.38 2.18
CA SER A 56 8.00 -10.42 1.15
C SER A 56 6.63 -10.95 0.71
N LYS A 57 6.55 -11.47 -0.52
CA LYS A 57 5.33 -12.12 -1.05
C LYS A 57 4.81 -13.20 -0.10
N GLU A 58 5.72 -13.98 0.50
CA GLU A 58 5.39 -15.01 1.48
C GLU A 58 4.77 -14.42 2.75
N LYS A 59 5.37 -13.36 3.33
CA LYS A 59 4.82 -12.69 4.51
C LYS A 59 3.43 -12.12 4.22
N ILE A 60 3.24 -11.48 3.06
CA ILE A 60 1.93 -10.96 2.63
C ILE A 60 0.91 -12.10 2.52
N ARG A 61 1.27 -13.23 1.91
CA ARG A 61 0.42 -14.43 1.83
C ARG A 61 0.04 -14.96 3.22
N ASN A 62 0.99 -15.03 4.14
CA ASN A 62 0.73 -15.51 5.50
C ASN A 62 -0.19 -14.53 6.27
N LEU A 63 -0.09 -13.23 6.01
CA LEU A 63 -0.98 -12.20 6.59
C LEU A 63 -2.40 -12.29 6.03
N THR A 64 -2.55 -12.51 4.73
CA THR A 64 -3.86 -12.65 4.07
C THR A 64 -4.57 -13.91 4.52
N LEU A 65 -3.85 -15.02 4.68
CA LEU A 65 -4.36 -16.29 5.21
C LEU A 65 -4.58 -16.28 6.73
N SER A 66 -4.30 -15.17 7.41
CA SER A 66 -4.37 -15.05 8.89
C SER A 66 -3.50 -16.09 9.62
N GLU A 67 -2.39 -16.50 9.01
CA GLU A 67 -1.38 -17.40 9.59
C GLU A 67 -0.39 -16.62 10.48
N CYS A 68 -0.27 -15.31 10.28
CA CYS A 68 0.46 -14.42 11.17
C CYS A 68 -0.22 -13.04 11.29
N VAL A 69 0.30 -12.22 12.21
CA VAL A 69 -0.12 -10.85 12.47
C VAL A 69 1.14 -10.00 12.67
N LEU A 70 1.16 -8.77 12.14
CA LEU A 70 2.28 -7.85 12.32
C LEU A 70 2.31 -7.28 13.73
N GLU A 71 3.52 -7.21 14.28
CA GLU A 71 3.85 -6.58 15.55
C GLU A 71 4.61 -5.28 15.33
N ILE A 72 4.84 -4.52 16.40
CA ILE A 72 5.60 -3.25 16.36
C ILE A 72 6.97 -3.45 15.70
N THR A 73 7.63 -4.58 15.97
CA THR A 73 8.95 -4.90 15.42
C THR A 73 8.95 -5.14 13.92
N ASP A 74 7.80 -5.48 13.33
CA ASP A 74 7.67 -5.65 11.88
C ASP A 74 7.50 -4.30 11.15
N ILE A 75 7.16 -3.21 11.85
CA ILE A 75 6.92 -1.90 11.23
C ILE A 75 8.25 -1.16 11.10
N ASP A 76 8.83 -1.15 9.89
CA ASP A 76 10.07 -0.44 9.63
C ASP A 76 9.98 1.04 10.05
N ASN A 77 10.89 1.43 10.94
CA ASN A 77 10.99 2.78 11.51
C ASN A 77 11.55 3.81 10.53
N VAL A 78 12.19 3.37 9.46
CA VAL A 78 12.97 4.23 8.58
C VAL A 78 12.31 4.42 7.22
N HIS A 79 11.73 3.36 6.63
CA HIS A 79 11.27 3.40 5.23
C HIS A 79 9.78 3.15 5.07
N LEU A 80 8.96 4.18 5.30
CA LEU A 80 7.59 4.23 4.80
C LEU A 80 7.59 4.88 3.42
N LEU A 81 6.94 4.28 2.41
CA LEU A 81 6.86 4.88 1.06
C LEU A 81 5.91 6.08 1.01
N ASP A 82 6.08 6.95 0.01
CA ASP A 82 5.28 8.17 -0.15
C ASP A 82 3.85 7.89 -0.61
N SER A 83 3.57 6.71 -1.16
CA SER A 83 2.23 6.29 -1.54
C SER A 83 1.22 6.41 -0.39
N PHE A 84 1.64 6.22 0.87
CA PHE A 84 0.79 6.40 2.06
C PHE A 84 0.33 7.84 2.31
N LEU A 85 0.91 8.83 1.62
CA LEU A 85 0.52 10.22 1.71
C LEU A 85 -0.71 10.55 0.85
N ASP A 86 -1.02 9.68 -0.11
CA ASP A 86 -2.11 9.88 -1.05
C ASP A 86 -3.49 9.93 -0.36
N GLU A 87 -4.41 10.68 -0.95
CA GLU A 87 -5.76 10.89 -0.41
C GLU A 87 -6.65 9.66 -0.64
N ASP A 88 -6.40 8.88 -1.70
CA ASP A 88 -7.14 7.65 -1.99
C ASP A 88 -6.74 6.48 -1.07
N VAL A 89 -5.70 6.64 -0.25
CA VAL A 89 -5.18 5.57 0.63
C VAL A 89 -5.87 5.57 1.98
N ASP A 90 -6.70 4.55 2.20
CA ASP A 90 -7.29 4.24 3.50
C ASP A 90 -6.47 3.21 4.28
N ILE A 91 -5.63 3.71 5.18
CA ILE A 91 -4.79 2.87 6.04
C ILE A 91 -5.59 1.99 7.01
N CYS A 92 -6.86 2.28 7.28
CA CYS A 92 -7.68 1.49 8.21
C CYS A 92 -7.91 0.06 7.71
N ILE A 93 -7.78 -0.15 6.39
CA ILE A 93 -7.79 -1.49 5.78
C ILE A 93 -6.71 -2.39 6.41
N LEU A 94 -5.56 -1.82 6.81
CA LEU A 94 -4.44 -2.57 7.35
C LEU A 94 -4.64 -3.07 8.78
N GLN A 95 -5.65 -2.58 9.50
CA GLN A 95 -5.91 -2.93 10.89
C GLN A 95 -6.10 -4.45 11.11
N ASN A 96 -6.62 -5.16 10.10
CA ASN A 96 -6.85 -6.61 10.16
C ASN A 96 -5.59 -7.49 9.96
N PHE A 97 -4.43 -6.87 9.75
CA PHE A 97 -3.16 -7.59 9.53
C PHE A 97 -2.16 -7.36 10.67
N MET A 98 -2.49 -6.55 11.67
CA MET A 98 -1.52 -6.14 12.70
C MET A 98 -2.16 -5.99 14.08
N LYS A 99 -1.35 -6.10 15.12
CA LYS A 99 -1.79 -5.79 16.49
C LYS A 99 -2.16 -4.32 16.60
N LYS A 100 -3.08 -4.00 17.52
CA LYS A 100 -3.54 -2.61 17.76
C LYS A 100 -2.36 -1.63 17.95
N SER A 101 -1.37 -2.00 18.74
CA SER A 101 -0.20 -1.16 19.02
C SER A 101 0.70 -0.95 17.78
N ALA A 102 0.80 -1.94 16.91
CA ALA A 102 1.50 -1.81 15.62
C ALA A 102 0.73 -0.88 14.67
N PHE A 103 -0.60 -0.96 14.67
CA PHE A 103 -1.45 -0.07 13.88
C PHE A 103 -1.36 1.39 14.34
N GLU A 104 -1.43 1.64 15.65
CA GLU A 104 -1.26 2.98 16.23
C GLU A 104 0.09 3.58 15.83
N GLN A 105 1.17 2.77 15.84
CA GLN A 105 2.49 3.21 15.39
C GLN A 105 2.52 3.56 13.89
N LEU A 106 1.91 2.73 13.04
CA LEU A 106 1.80 3.01 11.61
C LEU A 106 1.00 4.29 11.35
N GLN A 107 -0.14 4.46 12.02
CA GLN A 107 -0.96 5.66 11.92
C GLN A 107 -0.15 6.91 12.29
N GLN A 108 0.54 6.89 13.42
CA GLN A 108 1.36 8.03 13.85
C GLN A 108 2.40 8.38 12.78
N ARG A 109 3.08 7.39 12.18
CA ARG A 109 4.06 7.64 11.11
C ARG A 109 3.46 8.23 9.85
N VAL A 110 2.33 7.70 9.41
CA VAL A 110 1.62 8.24 8.25
C VAL A 110 1.26 9.70 8.50
N GLN A 111 0.79 10.03 9.71
CA GLN A 111 0.48 11.42 10.09
C GLN A 111 1.74 12.30 10.15
N ASP A 112 2.81 11.84 10.80
CA ASP A 112 4.09 12.57 10.87
C ASP A 112 4.69 12.83 9.49
N LYS A 113 4.40 11.96 8.53
CA LYS A 113 4.82 12.13 7.14
C LYS A 113 3.88 13.04 6.36
N LYS A 114 2.56 12.92 6.55
CA LYS A 114 1.54 13.80 5.97
C LYS A 114 1.72 15.25 6.40
N THR A 115 2.18 15.52 7.62
CA THR A 115 2.48 16.90 8.06
C THR A 115 3.66 17.54 7.32
N LYS A 116 4.61 16.72 6.82
CA LYS A 116 5.76 17.22 6.06
C LYS A 116 5.43 17.47 4.58
N GLN A 117 4.45 16.75 4.02
CA GLN A 117 4.03 16.81 2.60
C GLN A 117 5.21 16.75 1.61
N LYS A 118 6.22 15.93 1.91
CA LYS A 118 7.38 15.74 1.04
C LYS A 118 7.27 14.42 0.30
N PHE A 119 7.16 14.52 -1.02
CA PHE A 119 7.22 13.39 -1.93
C PHE A 119 8.62 13.29 -2.52
N THR A 120 9.05 12.06 -2.80
CA THR A 120 10.36 11.72 -3.32
C THR A 120 10.21 10.77 -4.50
N CYS A 121 11.10 10.93 -5.47
CA CYS A 121 11.14 10.06 -6.64
C CYS A 121 11.72 8.71 -6.24
N ILE A 122 10.98 7.62 -6.43
CA ILE A 122 11.41 6.28 -6.01
C ILE A 122 12.66 5.77 -6.78
N LYS A 123 13.00 6.40 -7.92
CA LYS A 123 14.18 6.03 -8.72
C LYS A 123 15.47 6.71 -8.27
N CYS A 124 15.41 7.98 -7.86
CA CYS A 124 16.61 8.77 -7.55
C CYS A 124 16.65 9.29 -6.09
N SER A 125 15.59 9.02 -5.31
CA SER A 125 15.43 9.44 -3.91
C SER A 125 15.46 10.94 -3.67
N LYS A 126 15.37 11.77 -4.71
CA LYS A 126 15.30 13.23 -4.61
C LYS A 126 13.84 13.70 -4.52
N SER A 127 13.64 14.86 -3.91
CA SER A 127 12.31 15.48 -3.78
C SER A 127 11.65 15.68 -5.15
N VAL A 128 10.34 15.46 -5.22
CA VAL A 128 9.52 15.82 -6.38
C VAL A 128 8.80 17.14 -6.11
N HIS A 129 8.78 18.02 -7.11
CA HIS A 129 8.14 19.34 -7.04
C HIS A 129 7.45 19.67 -8.35
N THR A 130 8.19 19.57 -9.46
CA THR A 130 7.70 19.79 -10.82
C THR A 130 8.23 18.69 -11.73
N ASN A 131 7.65 18.57 -12.93
CA ASN A 131 8.06 17.59 -13.95
C ASN A 131 8.12 16.16 -13.40
N CYS A 132 7.06 15.79 -12.70
CA CYS A 132 6.92 14.49 -12.07
C CYS A 132 5.56 13.89 -12.42
N ILE A 133 5.51 12.57 -12.35
CA ILE A 133 4.33 11.76 -12.59
C ILE A 133 4.16 10.76 -11.46
N GLN A 134 2.91 10.46 -11.15
CA GLN A 134 2.56 9.42 -10.20
C GLN A 134 2.04 8.22 -10.98
N CYS A 135 2.42 7.02 -10.55
CA CYS A 135 1.87 5.78 -11.10
C CYS A 135 0.43 5.58 -10.61
N ASP A 136 -0.53 5.40 -11.51
CA ASP A 136 -1.95 5.19 -11.16
C ASP A 136 -2.20 3.90 -10.34
N SER A 137 -1.32 2.90 -10.44
CA SER A 137 -1.47 1.62 -9.75
C SER A 137 -0.77 1.59 -8.37
N CYS A 138 0.47 2.06 -8.27
CA CYS A 138 1.26 1.97 -7.03
C CYS A 138 1.43 3.29 -6.28
N LEU A 139 0.90 4.40 -6.82
CA LEU A 139 0.92 5.74 -6.24
C LEU A 139 2.32 6.30 -5.93
N LEU A 140 3.37 5.65 -6.46
CA LEU A 140 4.76 6.12 -6.33
C LEU A 140 5.02 7.25 -7.33
N TRP A 141 5.82 8.21 -6.89
CA TRP A 141 6.22 9.37 -7.67
C TRP A 141 7.54 9.14 -8.41
N PHE A 142 7.63 9.71 -9.61
CA PHE A 142 8.79 9.64 -10.49
C PHE A 142 9.03 11.00 -11.15
N HIS A 143 10.28 11.46 -11.27
CA HIS A 143 10.60 12.55 -12.19
C HIS A 143 10.47 12.05 -13.64
N TYR A 144 9.98 12.88 -14.55
CA TYR A 144 9.89 12.54 -15.98
C TYR A 144 11.22 12.03 -16.55
N SER A 145 12.33 12.70 -16.21
CA SER A 145 13.68 12.29 -16.62
C SER A 145 14.12 10.93 -16.06
N CYS A 146 13.61 10.54 -14.88
CA CYS A 146 13.92 9.24 -14.28
C CYS A 146 13.18 8.07 -14.94
N VAL A 147 12.17 8.36 -15.77
CA VAL A 147 11.35 7.38 -16.48
C VAL A 147 11.29 7.65 -17.99
N ASN A 148 12.21 8.46 -18.52
CA ASN A 148 12.33 8.80 -19.94
C ASN A 148 11.04 9.36 -20.57
N ILE A 149 10.27 10.12 -19.82
CA ILE A 149 9.13 10.87 -20.34
C ILE A 149 9.65 12.24 -20.80
N GLU A 150 9.34 12.61 -22.03
CA GLU A 150 9.60 13.97 -22.51
C GLU A 150 8.68 14.95 -21.78
N VAL A 151 9.22 16.08 -21.32
CA VAL A 151 8.40 17.11 -20.66
C VAL A 151 7.35 17.59 -21.64
N PRO A 152 6.06 17.37 -21.36
CA PRO A 152 5.03 17.75 -22.30
C PRO A 152 4.97 19.27 -22.42
N LYS A 153 5.01 19.77 -23.66
CA LYS A 153 4.92 21.21 -23.95
C LYS A 153 3.61 21.83 -23.42
N ASN A 154 2.57 21.01 -23.24
CA ASN A 154 1.30 21.36 -22.61
C ASN A 154 1.06 20.48 -21.38
N ALA A 155 1.26 21.03 -20.18
CA ALA A 155 1.13 20.30 -18.91
C ALA A 155 -0.28 19.76 -18.63
N LEU A 156 -1.30 20.24 -19.34
CA LEU A 156 -2.71 19.83 -19.18
C LEU A 156 -3.04 18.45 -19.79
N TYR A 157 -2.16 17.87 -20.62
CA TYR A 157 -2.48 16.63 -21.36
C TYR A 157 -2.32 15.34 -20.55
N PHE A 158 -1.65 15.36 -19.39
CA PHE A 158 -1.35 14.15 -18.63
C PHE A 158 -2.35 13.86 -17.50
N SER A 159 -3.21 14.81 -17.13
CA SER A 159 -4.20 14.57 -16.06
C SER A 159 -5.27 13.56 -16.44
N ASP A 160 -5.48 13.34 -17.75
CA ASP A 160 -6.61 12.57 -18.26
C ASP A 160 -6.21 11.17 -18.73
N HIS A 161 -4.92 10.81 -18.70
CA HIS A 161 -4.42 9.53 -19.21
C HIS A 161 -3.65 8.77 -18.14
N ASP A 162 -4.03 7.51 -17.99
CA ASP A 162 -3.44 6.58 -17.03
C ASP A 162 -1.96 6.36 -17.35
N TRP A 163 -1.12 6.48 -16.33
CA TRP A 163 0.30 6.17 -16.44
C TRP A 163 0.73 5.13 -15.41
N TYR A 164 1.43 4.11 -15.91
CA TYR A 164 1.93 3.00 -15.11
C TYR A 164 3.46 2.95 -15.16
N CYS A 165 4.09 2.86 -13.99
CA CYS A 165 5.54 2.68 -13.91
C CYS A 165 5.95 1.31 -14.48
N CYS A 166 7.23 1.14 -14.84
CA CYS A 166 7.74 -0.12 -15.38
C CYS A 166 7.45 -1.34 -14.49
N LYS A 167 7.31 -1.18 -13.16
CA LYS A 167 6.97 -2.29 -12.26
C LYS A 167 5.50 -2.72 -12.36
N CYS A 168 4.60 -1.77 -12.61
CA CYS A 168 3.17 -2.03 -12.76
C CYS A 168 2.80 -2.41 -14.21
N ASN A 169 3.58 -1.91 -15.18
CA ASN A 169 3.34 -2.15 -16.61
C ASN A 169 3.97 -3.46 -17.15
N SER A 170 4.90 -4.09 -16.41
CA SER A 170 5.58 -5.33 -16.84
C SER A 170 4.98 -6.62 -16.26
N ILE A 171 3.80 -6.51 -15.65
CA ILE A 171 2.92 -7.64 -15.33
C ILE A 171 2.00 -7.82 -16.53
#